data_AF-A0A1J8PUY5-F1
#
_entry.id   AF-A0A1J8PUY5-F1
#
_cell.length_a   1.000
_cell.length_b   1.000
_cell.length_c   1.000
_cell.angle_alpha   90.00
_cell.angle_beta   90.00
_cell.angle_gamma   90.00
#
_symmetry.space_group_name_H-M   'P 1'
#
loop_
_entity.id
_entity.type
_entity.pdbx_description
1 polymer ?
#
loop_
_entity_poly.entity_id
_entity_poly.type
_entity_poly.pdbx_seq_one_letter_code
_entity_poly.pdbx_strand_id
1 'polypeptide(L)'
;MPPVSRGTQVSELREFRKSFHFTQKSRQTANHSVNIICYKGNLQEPKWLDVEQSSFSTLCTIHPDLSELLQSAHPKQSALDQSDYYVLDIEVIFLFGQTELKAQVGWKYKVRALFPLFHYLTD
;
A
#
# COMPACT_ATOMS: atom_id res chain seq x y z
N MET A 1 -7.81 0.42 5.66
CA MET A 1 -6.99 0.10 6.84
C MET A 1 -7.86 -0.69 7.82
N PRO A 2 -7.42 -1.75 8.51
CA PRO A 2 -8.20 -2.26 9.64
C PRO A 2 -8.34 -1.12 10.67
N PRO A 3 -9.54 -0.86 11.22
CA PRO A 3 -9.71 0.20 12.21
C PRO A 3 -8.82 -0.08 13.41
N VAL A 4 -8.02 0.90 13.82
CA VAL A 4 -7.40 0.88 15.15
C VAL A 4 -8.44 1.44 16.12
N SER A 5 -8.88 0.63 17.07
CA SER A 5 -9.93 1.04 18.01
C SER A 5 -9.42 2.12 18.95
N ARG A 6 -10.31 3.05 19.32
CA ARG A 6 -10.04 4.10 20.29
C ARG A 6 -9.52 3.49 21.60
N GLY A 7 -8.45 4.06 22.15
CA GLY A 7 -7.85 3.58 23.40
C GLY A 7 -6.90 2.39 23.24
N THR A 8 -6.66 1.91 22.00
CA THR A 8 -5.59 0.94 21.75
C THR A 8 -4.25 1.54 22.15
N GLN A 9 -3.59 0.92 23.14
CA GLN A 9 -2.20 1.27 23.43
C GLN A 9 -1.32 0.81 22.27
N VAL A 10 -0.64 1.77 21.66
CA VAL A 10 0.33 1.56 20.59
C VAL A 10 1.72 1.81 21.14
N SER A 11 2.67 0.98 20.73
CA SER A 11 4.10 1.18 20.99
C SER A 11 4.81 1.40 19.66
N GLU A 12 5.97 2.04 19.69
CA GLU A 12 6.78 2.31 18.50
C GLU A 12 7.17 1.04 17.73
N LEU A 13 7.23 -0.10 18.43
CA LEU A 13 7.56 -1.40 17.84
C LEU A 13 6.39 -2.04 17.08
N ARG A 14 5.16 -1.53 17.26
CA ARG A 14 3.97 -2.13 16.65
C ARG A 14 3.67 -1.49 15.31
N GLU A 15 3.84 -2.28 14.25
CA GLU A 15 3.52 -1.89 12.89
C GLU A 15 2.06 -2.21 12.54
N PHE A 16 1.39 -1.26 11.89
CA PHE A 16 0.08 -1.48 11.27
C PHE A 16 0.21 -1.39 9.77
N ARG A 17 -0.20 -2.44 9.05
CA ARG A 17 0.01 -2.55 7.61
C ARG A 17 -1.31 -2.52 6.85
N LYS A 18 -1.31 -1.89 5.68
CA LYS A 18 -2.40 -2.02 4.72
C LYS A 18 -1.86 -2.04 3.30
N SER A 19 -2.26 -3.07 2.54
CA SER A 19 -1.97 -3.18 1.11
C SER A 19 -2.92 -2.32 0.28
N PHE A 20 -2.39 -1.74 -0.79
CA PHE A 20 -3.11 -1.01 -1.81
C PHE A 20 -2.73 -1.53 -3.19
N HIS A 21 -3.70 -1.52 -4.09
CA HIS A 21 -3.56 -1.97 -5.47
C HIS A 21 -3.93 -0.83 -6.40
N PHE A 22 -2.98 -0.42 -7.25
CA PHE A 22 -3.24 0.55 -8.31
C PHE A 22 -3.16 -0.13 -9.66
N THR A 23 -4.10 0.20 -10.54
CA THR A 23 -4.11 -0.27 -11.92
C THR A 23 -4.01 0.93 -12.85
N GLN A 24 -3.14 0.85 -13.85
CA GLN A 24 -2.94 1.91 -14.83
C GLN A 24 -2.69 1.34 -16.23
N LYS A 25 -3.06 2.11 -17.26
CA LYS A 25 -2.96 1.69 -18.67
C LYS A 25 -1.63 2.05 -19.33
N SER A 26 -0.81 2.88 -18.69
CA SER A 26 0.46 3.33 -19.26
C SER A 26 1.58 3.23 -18.23
N ARG A 27 2.83 3.35 -18.70
CA ARG A 27 4.03 3.44 -17.86
C ARG A 27 4.34 4.86 -17.38
N GLN A 28 3.48 5.82 -17.68
CA GLN A 28 3.67 7.19 -17.21
C GLN A 28 3.26 7.27 -15.75
N THR A 29 4.09 7.91 -14.92
CA THR A 29 3.78 8.09 -13.51
C THR A 29 2.45 8.81 -13.35
N ALA A 30 1.50 8.15 -12.71
CA ALA A 30 0.25 8.77 -12.28
C ALA A 30 0.37 9.28 -10.84
N ASN A 31 -0.36 10.35 -10.54
CA ASN A 31 -0.47 10.86 -9.17
C ASN A 31 -1.33 9.90 -8.35
N HIS A 32 -0.66 9.00 -7.62
CA HIS A 32 -1.31 8.13 -6.65
C HIS A 32 -1.38 8.83 -5.30
N SER A 33 -2.48 8.62 -4.58
CA SER A 33 -2.61 9.10 -3.21
C SER A 33 -3.38 8.11 -2.35
N VAL A 34 -3.06 8.13 -1.05
CA VAL A 34 -3.72 7.31 -0.04
C VAL A 34 -4.15 8.23 1.10
N ASN A 35 -5.45 8.30 1.36
CA ASN A 35 -6.00 9.08 2.47
C ASN A 35 -6.00 8.26 3.76
N ILE A 36 -5.48 8.87 4.83
CA ILE A 36 -5.51 8.31 6.17
C ILE A 36 -6.63 8.99 6.91
N ILE A 37 -7.67 8.23 7.24
CA ILE A 37 -8.91 8.75 7.78
C ILE A 37 -9.02 8.31 9.25
N CYS A 38 -9.36 9.26 10.12
CA CYS A 38 -9.70 9.02 11.50
C CYS A 38 -11.21 9.14 11.68
N TYR A 39 -11.80 8.17 12.39
CA TYR A 39 -13.17 8.24 12.86
C TYR A 39 -13.19 8.74 14.31
N LYS A 40 -13.95 9.81 14.55
CA LYS A 40 -14.07 10.47 15.87
C LYS A 40 -15.45 10.30 16.51
N GLY A 41 -16.35 9.57 15.86
CA GLY A 41 -17.72 9.34 16.31
C GLY A 41 -17.82 8.31 17.42
N ASN A 42 -19.05 7.88 17.69
CA ASN A 42 -19.38 7.06 18.87
C ASN A 42 -19.52 5.56 18.57
N LEU A 43 -19.45 5.14 17.31
CA LEU A 43 -19.49 3.73 16.95
C LEU A 43 -18.19 3.03 17.38
N GLN A 44 -18.36 1.87 18.02
CA GLN A 44 -17.23 1.06 18.48
C GLN A 44 -16.43 0.47 17.32
N GLU A 45 -17.11 0.09 16.23
CA GLU A 45 -16.50 -0.46 15.02
C GLU A 45 -17.21 0.14 13.78
N PRO A 46 -16.80 1.33 13.32
CA PRO A 46 -17.34 1.92 12.12
C PRO A 46 -16.90 1.08 10.90
N LYS A 47 -17.84 0.33 10.32
CA LYS A 47 -17.58 -0.52 9.14
C LYS A 47 -17.70 0.23 7.82
N TRP A 48 -18.50 1.29 7.80
CA TRP A 48 -18.85 2.03 6.60
C TRP A 48 -18.64 3.53 6.79
N LEU A 49 -18.19 4.21 5.74
CA LEU A 49 -17.86 5.64 5.76
C LEU A 49 -19.08 6.55 5.62
N ASP A 50 -20.22 6.00 5.22
CA ASP A 50 -21.50 6.69 5.05
C ASP A 50 -22.27 6.85 6.38
N VAL A 51 -22.00 5.98 7.36
CA VAL A 51 -22.60 6.08 8.69
C VAL A 51 -21.81 7.08 9.53
N GLU A 52 -22.50 8.10 10.06
CA GLU A 52 -21.86 9.23 10.78
C GLU A 52 -20.73 9.89 9.96
N GLN A 53 -20.99 10.15 8.67
CA GLN A 53 -19.99 10.69 7.74
C GLN A 53 -19.22 11.92 8.27
N SER A 54 -19.89 12.83 8.98
CA SER A 54 -19.29 14.03 9.58
C SER A 54 -18.26 13.73 10.67
N SER A 55 -18.26 12.51 11.21
CA SER A 55 -17.31 12.03 12.22
C SER A 55 -16.02 11.51 11.62
N PHE A 56 -15.91 11.39 10.30
CA PHE A 56 -14.67 11.03 9.61
C PHE A 56 -13.90 12.28 9.18
N SER A 57 -12.59 12.30 9.48
CA SER A 57 -11.68 13.36 9.04
C SER A 57 -10.40 12.77 8.48
N THR A 58 -9.92 13.30 7.35
CA THR A 58 -8.59 12.97 6.83
C THR A 58 -7.52 13.56 7.76
N LEU A 59 -6.68 12.70 8.34
CA LEU A 59 -5.52 13.10 9.14
C LEU A 59 -4.38 13.56 8.23
N CYS A 60 -4.08 12.77 7.20
CA CYS A 60 -3.07 13.08 6.21
C CYS A 60 -3.33 12.34 4.89
N THR A 61 -2.71 12.83 3.83
CA THR A 61 -2.70 12.19 2.51
C THR A 61 -1.26 11.83 2.16
N ILE A 62 -1.03 10.56 1.84
CA ILE A 62 0.27 10.07 1.42
C ILE A 62 0.31 10.14 -0.11
N HIS A 63 1.38 10.73 -0.64
CA HIS A 63 1.66 10.80 -2.08
C HIS A 63 2.90 9.96 -2.39
N PRO A 64 2.76 8.63 -2.56
CA PRO A 64 3.90 7.78 -2.82
C PRO A 64 4.48 8.05 -4.21
N ASP A 65 5.80 8.19 -4.30
CA ASP A 65 6.49 8.08 -5.58
C ASP A 65 6.59 6.59 -5.96
N LEU A 66 5.83 6.20 -6.98
CA LEU A 66 5.77 4.83 -7.48
C LEU A 66 6.48 4.65 -8.82
N SER A 67 7.27 5.65 -9.24
CA SER A 67 7.92 5.67 -10.56
C SER A 67 8.82 4.46 -10.77
N GLU A 68 9.61 4.08 -9.75
CA GLU A 68 10.50 2.92 -9.81
C GLU A 68 9.73 1.59 -9.92
N LEU A 69 8.67 1.43 -9.14
CA LEU A 69 7.82 0.25 -9.19
C LEU A 69 7.11 0.13 -10.55
N LEU A 70 6.66 1.25 -11.12
CA LEU A 70 6.03 1.29 -12.44
C LEU A 70 7.02 0.94 -13.56
N GLN A 71 8.25 1.42 -13.49
CA GLN A 71 9.28 1.10 -14.47
C GLN A 71 9.62 -0.41 -14.46
N SER A 72 9.70 -1.01 -13.27
CA SER A 72 9.99 -2.44 -13.11
C SER A 72 8.77 -3.36 -13.28
N ALA A 73 7.55 -2.81 -13.32
CA ALA A 73 6.33 -3.60 -13.51
C ALA A 73 6.27 -4.25 -14.90
N HIS A 74 5.81 -5.51 -14.93
CA HIS A 74 5.51 -6.21 -16.17
C HIS A 74 4.10 -5.86 -16.66
N PRO A 75 3.92 -5.64 -17.98
CA PRO A 75 2.60 -5.44 -18.54
C PRO A 75 1.79 -6.72 -18.39
N LYS A 76 0.50 -6.55 -18.09
CA LYS A 76 -0.53 -7.58 -18.16
C LYS A 76 -1.47 -7.23 -19.30
N GLN A 77 -2.04 -8.23 -19.96
CA GLN A 77 -3.02 -8.02 -21.02
C GLN A 77 -4.43 -8.13 -20.49
N SER A 78 -5.26 -7.15 -20.85
CA SER A 78 -6.69 -7.13 -20.57
C SER A 78 -7.40 -8.18 -21.43
N ALA A 79 -8.18 -9.04 -20.79
CA ALA A 79 -8.97 -10.05 -21.51
C ALA A 79 -10.07 -9.44 -22.40
N LEU A 80 -10.44 -8.18 -22.16
CA LEU A 80 -11.55 -7.51 -22.84
C LEU A 80 -11.14 -6.92 -24.19
N ASP A 81 -9.94 -6.32 -24.25
CA ASP A 81 -9.48 -5.51 -25.39
C ASP A 81 -8.01 -5.77 -25.77
N GLN A 82 -7.35 -6.75 -25.12
CA GLN A 82 -5.93 -7.08 -25.30
C GLN A 82 -4.97 -5.91 -25.03
N SER A 83 -5.46 -4.84 -24.38
CA SER A 83 -4.62 -3.70 -24.03
C SER A 83 -3.70 -4.03 -22.84
N ASP A 84 -2.52 -3.45 -22.85
CA ASP A 84 -1.59 -3.55 -21.74
C ASP A 84 -2.07 -2.70 -20.55
N TYR A 85 -1.92 -3.26 -19.36
CA TYR A 85 -2.09 -2.56 -18.09
C TYR A 85 -1.04 -3.01 -17.07
N TYR A 86 -0.81 -2.17 -16.09
CA TYR A 86 0.18 -2.36 -15.04
C TYR A 86 -0.52 -2.38 -13.70
N VAL A 87 -0.10 -3.31 -12.84
CA VAL A 87 -0.59 -3.42 -11.47
C VAL A 87 0.56 -3.10 -10.53
N LEU A 88 0.34 -2.12 -9.66
CA LEU A 88 1.26 -1.75 -8.60
C LEU A 88 0.68 -2.20 -7.27
N ASP A 89 1.40 -3.10 -6.62
CA ASP A 89 1.07 -3.61 -5.30
C ASP A 89 1.98 -2.96 -4.28
N ILE A 90 1.41 -2.12 -3.43
CA ILE A 90 2.16 -1.42 -2.37
C ILE A 90 1.60 -1.79 -1.00
N GLU A 91 2.41 -1.59 0.02
CA GLU A 91 2.04 -1.66 1.42
C GLU A 91 2.36 -0.32 2.09
N VAL A 92 1.36 0.25 2.76
CA VAL A 92 1.57 1.37 3.66
C VAL A 92 1.68 0.82 5.08
N ILE A 93 2.77 1.18 5.75
CA ILE A 93 3.14 0.74 7.10
C ILE A 93 3.06 1.96 8.01
N PHE A 94 2.24 1.88 9.07
CA PHE A 94 2.13 2.90 10.10
C PHE A 94 2.90 2.49 11.34
N LEU A 95 3.63 3.47 11.86
CA LEU A 95 4.36 3.41 13.10
C LEU A 95 3.85 4.55 13.98
N PHE A 96 3.39 4.21 15.18
CA PHE A 96 2.90 5.17 16.15
C PHE A 96 3.95 5.38 17.24
N GLY A 97 4.52 6.57 17.28
CA GLY A 97 5.29 7.07 18.42
C GLY A 97 4.37 7.60 19.52
N GLN A 98 4.97 8.04 20.63
CA GLN A 98 4.19 8.64 21.72
C GLN A 98 3.36 9.86 21.27
N THR A 99 3.93 10.69 20.39
CA THR A 99 3.27 11.89 19.86
C THR A 99 3.35 12.01 18.33
N GLU A 100 3.97 11.05 17.65
CA GLU A 100 4.24 11.11 16.22
C GLU A 100 3.56 9.96 15.48
N LEU A 101 2.99 10.24 14.31
CA LEU A 101 2.56 9.22 13.35
C LEU A 101 3.55 9.22 12.19
N LYS A 102 4.16 8.06 11.92
CA LYS A 102 5.01 7.84 10.75
C LYS A 102 4.32 6.87 9.80
N ALA A 103 4.42 7.16 8.51
CA ALA A 103 3.94 6.29 7.45
C ALA A 103 5.10 5.99 6.49
N GLN A 104 5.29 4.71 6.18
CA GLN A 104 6.26 4.24 5.19
C GLN A 104 5.52 3.53 4.07
N VAL A 105 6.07 3.61 2.86
CA VAL A 105 5.53 2.92 1.70
C VAL A 105 6.57 1.91 1.24
N GLY A 106 6.15 0.65 1.12
CA GLY A 106 7.01 -0.43 0.66
C GLY A 106 6.32 -1.25 -0.42
N TRP A 107 7.13 -1.93 -1.24
CA TRP A 107 6.65 -2.89 -2.23
C TRP A 107 7.64 -4.05 -2.31
N LYS A 108 7.16 -5.21 -2.79
CA LYS A 108 8.00 -6.40 -2.95
C LYS A 108 8.46 -6.50 -4.40
N TYR A 109 9.77 -6.56 -4.62
CA TYR A 109 10.32 -6.91 -5.92
C TYR A 109 10.17 -8.41 -6.15
N LYS A 110 9.70 -8.81 -7.33
CA LYS A 110 9.89 -10.18 -7.81
C LYS A 110 11.31 -10.28 -8.35
N VAL A 111 12.27 -10.65 -7.51
CA VAL A 111 13.61 -11.01 -7.98
C VAL A 111 13.47 -12.31 -8.77
N ARG A 112 13.77 -12.29 -10.07
CA ARG A 112 13.99 -13.52 -10.82
C ARG A 112 15.26 -14.14 -10.24
N ALA A 113 15.14 -15.26 -9.54
CA ALA A 113 16.29 -16.12 -9.28
C ALA A 113 16.80 -16.61 -10.64
N LEU A 114 17.77 -15.91 -11.20
CA LEU A 114 18.65 -16.50 -12.19
C LEU A 114 19.50 -17.48 -11.40
N PHE A 115 19.05 -18.73 -11.30
CA PHE A 115 19.93 -19.81 -10.85
C PHE A 115 21.10 -19.83 -11.83
N PRO A 116 22.34 -19.52 -11.41
CA PRO A 116 23.48 -19.91 -12.21
C PRO A 116 23.50 -21.43 -12.12
N LEU A 117 23.32 -22.11 -13.25
CA LEU A 117 23.73 -23.50 -13.42
C LEU A 117 25.25 -23.53 -13.22
N PHE A 118 25.71 -23.55 -11.97
CA PHE A 118 27.03 -24.03 -11.65
C PHE A 118 27.00 -25.53 -11.87
N HIS A 119 27.33 -25.95 -13.10
CA HIS A 119 27.89 -27.28 -13.32
C HIS A 119 29.23 -27.31 -12.59
N TYR A 120 29.21 -27.70 -11.32
CA TYR A 120 30.34 -28.39 -10.74
C TYR A 120 30.07 -29.87 -10.92
N LEU A 121 30.94 -30.53 -11.68
CA LEU A 121 31.56 -31.81 -11.36
C LEU A 121 32.66 -32.05 -12.43
N THR A 122 33.87 -31.58 -12.11
CA THR A 122 35.12 -32.35 -12.23
C THR A 122 35.13 -33.35 -11.07
N ASP A 123 35.57 -34.61 -11.13
CA ASP A 123 36.25 -35.46 -12.12
C ASP A 123 35.48 -36.78 -12.28
#